data_AF-A0A1B8D9Z4-F1
#
_entry.id   AF-A0A1B8D9Z4-F1
#
_cell.length_a   1.000
_cell.length_b   1.000
_cell.length_c   1.000
_cell.angle_alpha   90.00
_cell.angle_beta   90.00
_cell.angle_gamma   90.00
#
_symmetry.space_group_name_H-M   'P 1'
#
loop_
_entity.id
_entity.type
_entity.pdbx_description
1 polymer ?
#
loop_
_entity_poly.entity_id
_entity_poly.type
_entity_poly.pdbx_seq_one_letter_code
_entity_poly.pdbx_strand_id
1 'polypeptide(L)'
;MFQFDGGKKERETCFVTHGAMGHLDPAQPPVRRKPYSTILAVPFAELILPQELYESIQIDMDSKFSVPTYSRVILPLAELLSGDFFTEYIKKGNVLMLSEGKQGVNDVYSLRDGVLTLALEKESYERAGLAGEPDGAKGKRGARARWLVEINLRQPSMLHGKKGFDRIVYAFKNVLNKPVTWLFCNLEGEAPSPDPLAKYFPVKINCPPSITRGPVVNMPNVKPPIGADEGDNFGDGCL
;
A
#
# COMPACT_ATOMS: atom_id res chain seq x y z
N MET A 1 -3.95 -1.50 -17.85
CA MET A 1 -3.22 -2.58 -18.55
C MET A 1 -1.75 -2.46 -18.16
N PHE A 2 -1.31 -3.23 -17.16
CA PHE A 2 0.08 -3.20 -16.74
C PHE A 2 0.91 -4.00 -17.75
N GLN A 3 1.76 -3.30 -18.51
CA GLN A 3 2.71 -3.94 -19.40
C GLN A 3 3.94 -4.34 -18.58
N PHE A 4 4.13 -5.65 -18.43
CA PHE A 4 5.37 -6.22 -17.91
C PHE A 4 6.36 -6.31 -19.08
N ASP A 5 7.42 -5.51 -18.98
CA ASP A 5 8.46 -5.41 -20.00
C ASP A 5 9.37 -6.65 -19.92
N GLY A 6 9.56 -7.32 -21.06
CA GLY A 6 10.27 -8.58 -21.16
C GLY A 6 11.78 -8.40 -20.99
N GLY A 7 12.32 -8.77 -19.83
CA GLY A 7 13.76 -8.72 -19.57
C GLY A 7 14.24 -9.64 -18.44
N LYS A 8 14.51 -10.91 -18.79
CA LYS A 8 15.16 -12.00 -18.00
C LYS A 8 14.50 -12.41 -16.67
N LYS A 9 13.95 -13.64 -16.68
CA LYS A 9 13.52 -14.50 -15.56
C LYS A 9 14.16 -14.14 -14.20
N GLU A 10 13.61 -13.15 -13.51
CA GLU A 10 13.39 -13.34 -12.08
C GLU A 10 12.46 -14.54 -11.99
N ARG A 11 12.85 -15.60 -11.28
CA ARG A 11 11.87 -16.64 -10.96
C ARG A 11 10.79 -15.89 -10.19
N GLU A 12 9.62 -15.73 -10.78
CA GLU A 12 8.44 -15.26 -10.07
C GLU A 12 8.24 -16.27 -8.93
N THR A 13 8.74 -15.91 -7.74
CA THR A 13 8.62 -16.77 -6.57
C THR A 13 7.17 -16.66 -6.12
N CYS A 14 6.37 -17.67 -6.47
CA CYS A 14 5.00 -17.78 -6.01
C CYS A 14 5.03 -18.28 -4.56
N PHE A 15 4.77 -17.38 -3.61
CA PHE A 15 4.63 -17.77 -2.21
C PHE A 15 3.21 -18.25 -1.98
N VAL A 16 3.06 -19.55 -1.73
CA VAL A 16 1.77 -20.16 -1.41
C VAL A 16 1.64 -20.27 0.10
N THR A 17 0.63 -19.62 0.67
CA THR A 17 0.23 -19.83 2.06
C THR A 17 -1.12 -20.56 2.06
N HIS A 18 -1.18 -21.69 2.77
CA HIS A 18 -2.43 -22.40 3.04
C HIS A 18 -2.69 -22.41 4.56
N GLY A 19 -3.95 -22.47 4.95
CA GLY A 19 -4.35 -22.54 6.35
C GLY A 19 -5.85 -22.74 6.49
N ALA A 20 -6.26 -23.36 7.59
CA ALA A 20 -7.67 -23.46 7.96
C ALA A 20 -8.11 -22.13 8.58
N MET A 21 -9.17 -21.52 8.04
CA MET A 21 -9.85 -20.42 8.71
C MET A 21 -10.73 -21.02 9.80
N GLY A 22 -10.34 -20.84 11.07
CA GLY A 22 -11.17 -21.19 12.22
C GLY A 22 -12.43 -20.32 12.29
N HIS A 23 -13.25 -20.51 13.33
CA HIS A 23 -14.40 -19.65 13.56
C HIS A 23 -13.92 -18.20 13.72
N LEU A 24 -14.37 -17.35 12.78
CA LEU A 24 -14.05 -15.94 12.74
C LEU A 24 -15.10 -15.19 13.55
N ASP A 25 -14.67 -14.53 14.62
CA ASP A 25 -15.43 -13.42 15.18
C ASP A 25 -15.15 -12.19 14.28
N PRO A 26 -16.16 -11.66 13.55
CA PRO A 26 -15.99 -10.48 12.72
C PRO A 26 -15.52 -9.25 13.52
N ALA A 27 -15.80 -9.20 14.83
CA ALA A 27 -15.35 -8.11 15.69
C ALA A 27 -13.89 -8.24 16.13
N GLN A 28 -13.30 -9.44 16.07
CA GLN A 28 -11.93 -9.73 16.48
C GLN A 28 -11.21 -10.65 15.48
N PRO A 29 -10.94 -10.18 14.25
CA PRO A 29 -10.22 -10.98 13.27
C PRO A 29 -8.79 -11.26 13.75
N PRO A 30 -8.25 -12.49 13.55
CA PRO A 30 -6.87 -12.78 13.92
C PRO A 30 -5.92 -11.93 13.08
N VAL A 31 -5.04 -11.15 13.72
CA VAL A 31 -4.13 -10.24 12.97
C VAL A 31 -2.75 -10.86 12.76
N ARG A 32 -2.31 -11.71 13.69
CA ARG A 32 -0.93 -12.24 13.75
C ARG A 32 -0.77 -13.65 13.17
N ARG A 33 -1.85 -14.41 13.05
CA ARG A 33 -1.80 -15.80 12.56
C ARG A 33 -1.91 -15.82 11.03
N LYS A 34 -1.21 -16.78 10.40
CA LYS A 34 -1.43 -17.09 8.98
C LYS A 34 -2.85 -17.68 8.81
N PRO A 35 -3.58 -17.39 7.71
CA PRO A 35 -3.15 -16.57 6.57
C PRO A 35 -3.36 -15.06 6.75
N TYR A 36 -4.02 -14.61 7.83
CA TYR A 36 -4.41 -13.21 8.02
C TYR A 36 -3.24 -12.23 8.01
N SER A 37 -2.14 -12.55 8.68
CA SER A 37 -0.94 -11.69 8.66
C SER A 37 -0.40 -11.48 7.24
N THR A 38 -0.48 -12.51 6.38
CA THR A 38 -0.06 -12.43 4.98
C THR A 38 -1.02 -11.56 4.17
N ILE A 39 -2.33 -11.74 4.36
CA ILE A 39 -3.36 -10.95 3.67
C ILE A 39 -3.26 -9.47 4.05
N LEU A 40 -3.05 -9.15 5.33
CA LEU A 40 -2.93 -7.77 5.79
C LEU A 40 -1.65 -7.08 5.30
N ALA A 41 -0.59 -7.86 5.04
CA ALA A 41 0.67 -7.33 4.52
C ALA A 41 0.53 -6.87 3.06
N VAL A 42 -0.28 -7.54 2.24
CA VAL A 42 -0.47 -7.15 0.83
C VAL A 42 -1.39 -5.94 0.69
N PRO A 43 -0.96 -4.87 -0.01
CA PRO A 43 -1.78 -3.66 -0.20
C PRO A 43 -2.88 -3.84 -1.26
N PHE A 44 -2.68 -4.75 -2.20
CA PHE A 44 -3.61 -5.03 -3.30
C PHE A 44 -3.73 -6.55 -3.47
N ALA A 45 -4.94 -7.01 -3.78
CA ALA A 45 -5.22 -8.41 -4.02
C ALA A 45 -6.15 -8.55 -5.23
N GLU A 46 -5.93 -9.62 -6.00
CA GLU A 46 -6.85 -10.10 -7.02
C GLU A 46 -7.54 -11.34 -6.48
N LEU A 47 -8.88 -11.36 -6.54
CA LEU A 47 -9.68 -12.47 -6.05
C LEU A 47 -10.21 -13.27 -7.25
N ILE A 48 -9.83 -14.55 -7.31
CA ILE A 48 -10.35 -15.51 -8.29
C ILE A 48 -11.27 -16.47 -7.54
N LEU A 49 -12.50 -16.62 -8.03
CA LEU A 49 -13.52 -17.41 -7.37
C LEU A 49 -14.42 -18.14 -8.38
N PRO A 50 -15.03 -19.29 -7.99
CA PRO A 50 -15.99 -20.01 -8.82
C PRO A 50 -17.21 -19.14 -9.15
N GLN A 51 -17.75 -19.30 -10.35
CA GLN A 51 -18.88 -18.49 -10.82
C GLN A 51 -20.11 -18.64 -9.92
N GLU A 52 -20.32 -19.84 -9.36
CA GLU A 52 -21.45 -20.17 -8.51
C GLU A 52 -21.44 -19.41 -7.18
N LEU A 53 -20.25 -19.02 -6.69
CA LEU A 53 -20.10 -18.27 -5.44
C LEU A 53 -20.13 -16.76 -5.66
N TYR A 54 -19.90 -16.31 -6.90
CA TYR A 54 -19.74 -14.91 -7.25
C TYR A 54 -20.93 -14.05 -6.82
N GLU A 55 -22.15 -14.47 -7.14
CA GLU A 55 -23.36 -13.68 -6.86
C GLU A 55 -23.55 -13.46 -5.35
N SER A 56 -23.36 -14.52 -4.55
CA SER A 56 -23.48 -14.43 -3.09
C SER A 56 -22.43 -13.52 -2.46
N ILE A 57 -21.18 -13.61 -2.94
CA ILE A 57 -20.06 -12.79 -2.44
C ILE A 57 -20.25 -11.34 -2.87
N GLN A 58 -20.67 -11.10 -4.11
CA GLN A 58 -20.90 -9.75 -4.62
C GLN A 58 -21.97 -9.03 -3.81
N ILE A 59 -23.10 -9.69 -3.52
CA ILE A 59 -24.18 -9.10 -2.70
C ILE A 59 -23.66 -8.72 -1.31
N ASP A 60 -22.89 -9.61 -0.68
CA ASP A 60 -22.31 -9.34 0.64
C ASP A 60 -21.31 -8.18 0.59
N MET A 61 -20.45 -8.14 -0.45
CA MET A 61 -19.50 -7.06 -0.66
C MET A 61 -20.18 -5.72 -0.90
N ASP A 62 -21.17 -5.66 -1.78
CA ASP A 62 -21.92 -4.44 -2.10
C ASP A 62 -22.71 -3.93 -0.87
N SER A 63 -23.10 -4.83 0.04
CA SER A 63 -23.76 -4.45 1.31
C SER A 63 -22.82 -3.88 2.36
N LYS A 64 -21.53 -4.26 2.33
CA LYS A 64 -20.53 -3.92 3.35
C LYS A 64 -19.58 -2.82 2.92
N PHE A 65 -19.32 -2.70 1.63
CA PHE A 65 -18.31 -1.81 1.08
C PHE A 65 -18.94 -0.87 0.07
N SER A 66 -18.68 0.42 0.22
CA SER A 66 -18.94 1.39 -0.82
C SER A 66 -17.88 1.29 -1.92
N VAL A 67 -18.25 1.66 -3.15
CA VAL A 67 -17.27 1.78 -4.23
C VAL A 67 -16.20 2.80 -3.82
N PRO A 68 -14.91 2.40 -3.77
CA PRO A 68 -13.87 3.31 -3.34
C PRO A 68 -13.78 4.48 -4.32
N THR A 69 -13.89 5.68 -3.76
CA THR A 69 -13.70 6.91 -4.51
C THR A 69 -12.26 7.35 -4.32
N TYR A 70 -11.55 7.47 -5.43
CA TYR A 70 -10.20 8.00 -5.46
C TYR A 70 -10.27 9.47 -5.86
N SER A 71 -9.27 10.23 -5.43
CA SER A 71 -9.08 11.62 -5.84
C SER A 71 -7.69 11.77 -6.43
N ARG A 72 -7.61 12.25 -7.66
CA ARG A 72 -6.34 12.73 -8.21
C ARG A 72 -6.13 14.16 -7.74
N VAL A 73 -4.98 14.42 -7.13
CA VAL A 73 -4.64 15.72 -6.55
C VAL A 73 -3.17 16.03 -6.78
N ILE A 74 -2.83 17.30 -6.97
CA ILE A 74 -1.44 17.74 -7.16
C ILE A 74 -1.03 18.58 -5.95
N LEU A 75 -0.09 18.08 -5.16
CA LEU A 75 0.47 18.80 -4.01
C LEU A 75 1.90 18.35 -3.72
N PRO A 76 2.76 19.23 -3.20
CA PRO A 76 4.12 18.86 -2.79
C PRO A 76 4.10 18.08 -1.46
N LEU A 77 5.15 17.31 -1.20
CA LEU A 77 5.31 16.51 0.03
C LEU A 77 5.22 17.35 1.32
N ALA A 78 5.65 18.61 1.27
CA ALA A 78 5.63 19.51 2.43
C ALA A 78 4.21 19.76 2.95
N GLU A 79 3.20 19.71 2.08
CA GLU A 79 1.79 19.90 2.48
C GLU A 79 1.23 18.69 3.24
N LEU A 80 1.85 17.51 3.12
CA LEU A 80 1.49 16.35 3.94
C LEU A 80 1.86 16.55 5.41
N LEU A 81 2.81 17.46 5.70
CA LEU A 81 3.35 17.72 7.04
C LEU A 81 2.78 18.99 7.68
N SER A 82 1.83 19.65 7.03
CA SER A 82 1.34 20.97 7.44
C SER A 82 -0.17 21.00 7.68
N GLY A 83 -0.56 21.88 8.60
CA GLY A 83 -1.94 22.26 8.88
C GLY A 83 -2.88 21.09 9.16
N ASP A 84 -4.11 21.26 8.67
CA ASP A 84 -5.20 20.33 8.92
C ASP A 84 -5.02 19.01 8.17
N PHE A 85 -4.26 19.00 7.07
CA PHE A 85 -3.99 17.76 6.34
C PHE A 85 -3.21 16.77 7.22
N PHE A 86 -2.14 17.24 7.87
CA PHE A 86 -1.36 16.40 8.78
C PHE A 86 -2.18 15.93 9.99
N THR A 87 -3.05 16.78 10.53
CA THR A 87 -3.82 16.46 11.73
C THR A 87 -4.99 15.53 11.43
N GLU A 88 -5.83 15.88 10.45
CA GLU A 88 -7.07 15.15 10.16
C GLU A 88 -6.79 13.88 9.36
N TYR A 89 -5.96 13.92 8.31
CA TYR A 89 -5.74 12.74 7.46
C TYR A 89 -4.58 11.83 7.92
N ILE A 90 -3.49 12.39 8.46
CA ILE A 90 -2.32 11.59 8.84
C ILE A 90 -2.42 11.08 10.27
N LYS A 91 -2.70 11.97 11.24
CA LYS A 91 -2.71 11.61 12.66
C LYS A 91 -3.99 10.91 13.10
N LYS A 92 -5.16 11.41 12.68
CA LYS A 92 -6.47 10.89 13.09
C LYS A 92 -7.04 9.88 12.11
N GLY A 93 -7.08 10.24 10.83
CA GLY A 93 -7.74 9.46 9.79
C GLY A 93 -6.89 8.33 9.21
N ASN A 94 -7.50 7.59 8.28
CA ASN A 94 -6.88 6.49 7.55
C ASN A 94 -6.93 6.74 6.03
N VAL A 95 -5.81 7.21 5.48
CA VAL A 95 -5.69 7.52 4.06
C VAL A 95 -4.61 6.68 3.38
N LEU A 96 -4.85 6.39 2.10
CA LEU A 96 -3.89 5.81 1.19
C LEU A 96 -3.52 6.85 0.14
N MET A 97 -2.22 7.09 -0.07
CA MET A 97 -1.74 7.92 -1.16
C MET A 97 -0.64 7.23 -1.95
N LEU A 98 -0.70 7.35 -3.28
CA LEU A 98 0.33 6.88 -4.20
C LEU A 98 0.72 7.99 -5.15
N SER A 99 2.02 8.26 -5.29
CA SER A 99 2.48 9.20 -6.31
C SER A 99 2.45 8.59 -7.69
N GLU A 100 2.23 9.42 -8.70
CA GLU A 100 2.49 9.07 -10.09
C GLU A 100 4.00 8.81 -10.30
N GLY A 101 4.32 7.79 -11.09
CA GLY A 101 5.70 7.45 -11.45
C GLY A 101 5.92 5.95 -11.61
N LYS A 102 7.03 5.57 -12.23
CA LYS A 102 7.44 4.16 -12.35
C LYS A 102 8.61 3.91 -11.40
N GLN A 103 8.44 2.91 -10.52
CA GLN A 103 9.55 2.37 -9.73
C GLN A 103 10.66 1.92 -10.70
N GLY A 104 11.90 2.32 -10.43
CA GLY A 104 13.05 2.11 -11.30
C GLY A 104 13.40 3.30 -12.20
N VAL A 105 12.47 4.24 -12.45
CA VAL A 105 12.69 5.40 -13.34
C VAL A 105 12.64 6.74 -12.61
N ASN A 106 11.67 6.93 -11.71
CA ASN A 106 11.48 8.18 -10.99
C ASN A 106 11.59 7.96 -9.48
N ASP A 107 11.66 9.07 -8.73
CA ASP A 107 11.35 9.09 -7.31
C ASP A 107 9.85 8.80 -7.15
N VAL A 108 9.51 7.83 -6.31
CA VAL A 108 8.12 7.38 -6.08
C VAL A 108 7.84 7.41 -4.59
N TYR A 109 6.63 7.80 -4.24
CA TYR A 109 6.20 8.00 -2.86
C TYR A 109 4.90 7.26 -2.61
N SER A 110 4.76 6.72 -1.41
CA SER A 110 3.52 6.10 -0.95
C SER A 110 3.27 6.43 0.52
N LEU A 111 2.01 6.60 0.87
CA LEU A 111 1.57 6.81 2.24
C LEU A 111 0.51 5.77 2.57
N ARG A 112 0.76 4.95 3.58
CA ARG A 112 -0.18 3.95 4.09
C ARG A 112 -0.08 3.92 5.61
N ASP A 113 -1.21 3.97 6.29
CA ASP A 113 -1.29 3.87 7.75
C ASP A 113 -0.38 4.88 8.49
N GLY A 114 -0.28 6.10 7.95
CA GLY A 114 0.59 7.15 8.48
C GLY A 114 2.09 6.90 8.31
N VAL A 115 2.50 5.86 7.58
CA VAL A 115 3.89 5.63 7.17
C VAL A 115 4.08 6.15 5.75
N LEU A 116 4.96 7.15 5.60
CA LEU A 116 5.36 7.73 4.33
C LEU A 116 6.66 7.05 3.87
N THR A 117 6.57 6.32 2.77
CA THR A 117 7.69 5.62 2.14
C THR A 117 8.14 6.38 0.89
N LEU A 118 9.42 6.74 0.85
CA LEU A 118 10.06 7.42 -0.28
C LEU A 118 11.05 6.45 -0.94
N ALA A 119 10.80 6.09 -2.19
CA ALA A 119 11.74 5.36 -3.02
C ALA A 119 12.51 6.37 -3.88
N LEU A 120 13.73 6.69 -3.45
CA LEU A 120 14.54 7.76 -4.02
C LEU A 120 15.69 7.23 -4.87
N GLU A 121 16.02 7.97 -5.93
CA GLU A 121 17.30 7.85 -6.62
C GLU A 121 18.45 8.37 -5.76
N LYS A 122 19.67 7.94 -6.08
CA LYS A 122 20.90 8.30 -5.34
C LYS A 122 21.03 9.79 -5.06
N GLU A 123 20.89 10.61 -6.12
CA GLU A 123 21.10 12.05 -6.03
C GLU A 123 20.05 12.71 -5.13
N SER A 124 18.78 12.36 -5.30
CA SER A 124 17.68 12.84 -4.46
C SER A 124 17.86 12.44 -3.00
N TYR A 125 18.28 11.19 -2.74
CA TYR A 125 18.52 10.69 -1.39
C TYR A 125 19.68 11.41 -0.68
N GLU A 126 20.84 11.51 -1.33
CA GLU A 126 22.03 12.17 -0.77
C GLU A 126 21.76 13.65 -0.48
N ARG A 127 21.02 14.33 -1.37
CA ARG A 127 20.62 15.73 -1.16
C ARG A 127 19.56 15.90 -0.09
N ALA A 128 18.57 15.00 -0.04
CA ALA A 128 17.51 15.06 0.97
C ALA A 128 18.09 14.81 2.37
N GLY A 129 19.17 14.01 2.44
CA GLY A 129 19.86 13.69 3.67
C GLY A 129 18.90 13.06 4.67
N LEU A 130 18.01 12.17 4.25
CA LEU A 130 17.12 11.44 5.13
C LEU A 130 17.75 10.08 5.50
N ALA A 131 17.32 9.48 6.61
CA ALA A 131 17.78 8.14 6.97
C ALA A 131 17.00 7.10 6.16
N GLY A 132 17.70 6.34 5.33
CA GLY A 132 17.10 5.26 4.54
C GLY A 132 18.07 4.11 4.31
N GLU A 133 17.53 3.02 3.78
CA GLU A 133 18.26 1.80 3.49
C GLU A 133 18.39 1.62 1.97
N PRO A 134 19.48 1.01 1.48
CA PRO A 134 19.61 0.73 0.06
C PRO A 134 18.57 -0.31 -0.38
N ASP A 135 17.80 0.04 -1.41
CA ASP A 135 16.81 -0.81 -2.06
C ASP A 135 17.46 -1.51 -3.27
N GLY A 136 17.43 -2.84 -3.26
CA GLY A 136 17.98 -3.70 -4.32
C GLY A 136 19.10 -4.67 -3.88
N ALA A 137 19.18 -5.81 -4.55
CA ALA A 137 20.18 -6.84 -4.30
C ALA A 137 21.60 -6.31 -4.56
N LYS A 138 22.44 -6.33 -3.52
CA LYS A 138 23.87 -6.01 -3.60
C LYS A 138 24.52 -6.82 -4.73
N GLY A 139 24.98 -6.17 -5.80
CA GLY A 139 25.92 -6.78 -6.77
C GLY A 139 25.52 -6.85 -8.25
N LYS A 140 24.35 -6.36 -8.70
CA LYS A 140 24.06 -6.29 -10.15
C LYS A 140 24.76 -5.08 -10.80
N ARG A 141 25.80 -5.35 -11.60
CA ARG A 141 26.46 -4.35 -12.48
C ARG A 141 25.41 -3.69 -13.38
N GLY A 142 25.17 -2.39 -13.20
CA GLY A 142 24.25 -1.59 -14.03
C GLY A 142 22.88 -1.29 -13.41
N ALA A 143 22.53 -1.85 -12.24
CA ALA A 143 21.33 -1.44 -11.51
C ALA A 143 21.59 -0.08 -10.83
N ARG A 144 20.74 0.92 -11.07
CA ARG A 144 20.79 2.18 -10.33
C ARG A 144 20.52 1.87 -8.86
N ALA A 145 21.48 2.19 -7.98
CA ALA A 145 21.27 2.09 -6.54
C ALA A 145 20.07 2.98 -6.15
N ARG A 146 19.14 2.42 -5.39
CA ARG A 146 17.97 3.12 -4.86
C ARG A 146 18.02 3.12 -3.35
N TRP A 147 17.33 4.08 -2.74
CA TRP A 147 17.21 4.19 -1.30
C TRP A 147 15.75 4.25 -0.92
N LEU A 148 15.37 3.41 0.04
CA LEU A 148 14.07 3.40 0.66
C LEU A 148 14.15 4.17 1.98
N VAL A 149 13.36 5.22 2.10
CA VAL A 149 13.22 6.02 3.31
C VAL A 149 11.82 5.81 3.85
N GLU A 150 11.69 5.25 5.05
CA GLU A 150 10.40 5.07 5.71
C GLU A 150 10.26 6.02 6.90
N ILE A 151 9.20 6.81 6.89
CA ILE A 151 8.93 7.81 7.92
C ILE A 151 7.55 7.53 8.50
N ASN A 152 7.52 7.07 9.74
CA ASN A 152 6.26 6.98 10.48
C ASN A 152 5.86 8.37 10.99
N LEU A 153 4.94 9.00 10.27
CA LEU A 153 4.43 10.35 10.54
C LEU A 153 3.55 10.41 11.79
N ARG A 154 3.10 9.27 12.34
CA ARG A 154 2.28 9.20 13.55
C ARG A 154 3.09 9.19 14.85
N GLN A 155 4.42 9.02 14.77
CA GLN A 155 5.26 9.02 15.97
C GLN A 155 5.14 10.34 16.77
N PRO A 156 5.27 10.30 18.11
CA PRO A 156 5.28 11.50 18.97
C PRO A 156 6.41 12.48 18.65
N SER A 157 7.48 12.01 17.98
CA SER A 157 8.61 12.81 17.50
C SER A 157 8.28 13.68 16.28
N MET A 158 7.15 13.42 15.60
CA MET A 158 6.72 14.12 14.38
C MET A 158 5.91 15.37 14.75
N LEU A 159 6.61 16.31 15.37
CA LEU A 159 6.10 17.60 15.83
C LEU A 159 7.12 18.70 15.50
N HIS A 160 6.61 19.88 15.16
CA HIS A 160 7.44 21.06 14.89
C HIS A 160 8.35 21.39 16.08
N GLY A 161 9.61 21.74 15.79
CA GLY A 161 10.63 22.05 16.82
C GLY A 161 11.44 20.84 17.30
N LYS A 162 11.12 19.62 16.83
CA LYS A 162 12.00 18.46 16.97
C LYS A 162 12.94 18.41 15.77
N LYS A 163 14.26 18.34 16.04
CA LYS A 163 15.31 18.28 14.99
C LYS A 163 15.04 17.24 13.88
N GLY A 164 14.51 16.08 14.26
CA GLY A 164 14.16 15.02 13.31
C GLY A 164 13.05 15.44 12.35
N PHE A 165 11.96 16.00 12.87
CA PHE A 165 10.85 16.48 12.06
C PHE A 165 11.24 17.71 11.23
N ASP A 166 11.97 18.66 11.82
CA ASP A 166 12.44 19.85 11.11
C ASP A 166 13.35 19.50 9.92
N ARG A 167 14.16 18.43 10.04
CA ARG A 167 14.97 17.88 8.93
C ARG A 167 14.09 17.34 7.80
N ILE A 168 13.01 16.64 8.11
CA ILE A 168 12.06 16.13 7.12
C ILE A 168 11.36 17.31 6.43
N VAL A 169 10.87 18.29 7.20
CA VAL A 169 10.26 19.51 6.67
C VAL A 169 11.23 20.27 5.75
N TYR A 170 12.50 20.38 6.14
CA TYR A 170 13.53 20.99 5.31
C TYR A 170 13.72 20.24 3.99
N ALA A 171 13.86 18.92 4.04
CA ALA A 171 14.03 18.09 2.84
C ALA A 171 12.85 18.28 1.87
N PHE A 172 11.61 18.31 2.38
CA PHE A 172 10.41 18.45 1.53
C PHE A 172 10.22 19.87 0.98
N LYS A 173 10.73 20.90 1.68
CA LYS A 173 10.64 22.30 1.21
C LYS A 173 11.77 22.69 0.25
N ASN A 174 12.96 22.11 0.40
CA ASN A 174 14.16 22.58 -0.31
C ASN A 174 14.70 21.58 -1.34
N VAL A 175 14.48 20.27 -1.13
CA VAL A 175 15.04 19.23 -1.99
C VAL A 175 13.95 18.54 -2.79
N LEU A 176 12.99 17.92 -2.10
CA LEU A 176 11.84 17.22 -2.68
C LEU A 176 10.64 18.16 -2.80
N ASN A 177 10.88 19.35 -3.36
CA ASN A 177 9.94 20.47 -3.35
C ASN A 177 9.03 20.54 -4.57
N LYS A 178 9.22 19.65 -5.53
CA LYS A 178 8.41 19.60 -6.74
C LYS A 178 6.99 19.14 -6.39
N PRO A 179 5.95 19.72 -7.01
CA PRO A 179 4.60 19.20 -6.91
C PRO A 179 4.54 17.74 -7.38
N VAL A 180 3.77 16.93 -6.66
CA VAL A 180 3.59 15.51 -6.96
C VAL A 180 2.12 15.28 -7.29
N THR A 181 1.86 14.53 -8.37
CA THR A 181 0.52 14.01 -8.66
C THR A 181 0.28 12.80 -7.74
N TRP A 182 -0.77 12.86 -6.94
CA TRP A 182 -1.18 11.80 -6.03
C TRP A 182 -2.49 11.19 -6.47
N LEU A 183 -2.58 9.88 -6.34
CA LEU A 183 -3.82 9.15 -6.18
C LEU A 183 -4.11 9.05 -4.67
N PHE A 184 -5.14 9.73 -4.21
CA PHE A 184 -5.58 9.78 -2.81
C PHE A 184 -6.85 8.94 -2.62
N CYS A 185 -6.93 8.20 -1.53
CA CYS A 185 -8.14 7.49 -1.10
C CYS A 185 -8.32 7.65 0.42
N ASN A 186 -9.51 8.07 0.84
CA ASN A 186 -9.89 8.07 2.24
C ASN A 186 -10.64 6.77 2.56
N LEU A 187 -10.04 5.93 3.42
CA LEU A 187 -10.57 4.62 3.76
C LEU A 187 -11.69 4.70 4.82
N GLU A 188 -11.88 5.84 5.47
CA GLU A 188 -12.97 6.07 6.43
C GLU A 188 -14.27 6.54 5.74
N GLY A 189 -14.22 6.78 4.42
CA GLY A 189 -15.39 7.10 3.59
C GLY A 189 -15.88 8.55 3.70
N GLU A 190 -15.82 9.17 4.88
CA GLU A 190 -16.25 10.55 5.10
C GLU A 190 -15.05 11.51 5.20
N ALA A 191 -15.09 12.60 4.42
CA ALA A 191 -14.06 13.63 4.50
C ALA A 191 -14.26 14.49 5.76
N PRO A 192 -13.18 14.91 6.45
CA PRO A 192 -13.26 15.88 7.54
C PRO A 192 -13.89 17.20 7.06
N SER A 193 -14.51 17.92 8.00
CA SER A 193 -15.14 19.21 7.75
C SER A 193 -14.47 20.30 8.60
N PRO A 194 -13.84 21.32 8.00
CA PRO A 194 -13.64 21.54 6.56
C PRO A 194 -12.63 20.55 5.95
N ASP A 195 -12.79 20.21 4.65
CA ASP A 195 -11.90 19.27 3.96
C ASP A 195 -10.54 19.92 3.62
N PRO A 196 -9.42 19.47 4.24
CA PRO A 196 -8.09 19.99 3.96
C PRO A 196 -7.64 19.79 2.50
N LEU A 197 -8.25 18.85 1.78
CA LEU A 197 -7.93 18.54 0.39
C LEU A 197 -8.59 19.49 -0.59
N ALA A 198 -9.70 20.15 -0.21
CA ALA A 198 -10.52 20.97 -1.09
C ALA A 198 -9.74 22.11 -1.76
N LYS A 199 -8.74 22.69 -1.05
CA LYS A 199 -7.87 23.76 -1.57
C LYS A 199 -7.03 23.37 -2.79
N TYR A 200 -6.85 22.07 -3.04
CA TYR A 200 -6.09 21.55 -4.19
C TYR A 200 -6.99 21.09 -5.35
N PHE A 201 -8.30 21.38 -5.30
CA PHE A 201 -9.25 21.05 -6.36
C PHE A 201 -9.16 19.57 -6.81
N PRO A 202 -9.35 18.60 -5.88
CA PRO A 202 -9.19 17.19 -6.18
C PRO A 202 -10.16 16.72 -7.26
N VAL A 203 -9.67 15.95 -8.22
CA VAL A 203 -10.48 15.33 -9.27
C VAL A 203 -10.91 13.95 -8.80
N LYS A 204 -12.19 13.81 -8.44
CA LYS A 204 -12.75 12.53 -8.00
C LYS A 204 -12.91 11.55 -9.16
N ILE A 205 -12.55 10.30 -8.91
CA ILE A 205 -12.62 9.18 -9.85
C ILE A 205 -13.25 8.00 -9.12
N ASN A 206 -14.36 7.52 -9.64
CA ASN A 206 -14.99 6.30 -9.15
C ASN A 206 -14.32 5.10 -9.83
N CYS A 207 -13.77 4.19 -9.03
CA CYS A 207 -13.15 2.97 -9.53
C CYS A 207 -13.94 1.77 -9.02
N PRO A 208 -15.03 1.37 -9.70
CA PRO A 208 -15.70 0.12 -9.38
C PRO A 208 -14.75 -1.06 -9.66
N PRO A 209 -14.90 -2.17 -8.94
CA PRO A 209 -14.11 -3.38 -9.19
C PRO A 209 -14.30 -3.84 -10.65
N SER A 210 -13.20 -4.19 -11.31
CA SER A 210 -13.25 -4.74 -12.66
C SER A 210 -13.60 -6.23 -12.60
N ILE A 211 -14.74 -6.60 -13.16
CA ILE A 211 -15.21 -7.98 -13.18
C ILE A 211 -14.86 -8.60 -14.54
N THR A 212 -14.07 -9.67 -14.51
CA THR A 212 -13.74 -10.45 -15.71
C THR A 212 -14.20 -11.89 -15.53
N ARG A 213 -14.98 -12.40 -16.49
CA ARG A 213 -15.39 -13.81 -16.49
C ARG A 213 -14.31 -14.64 -17.19
N GLY A 214 -13.70 -15.56 -16.45
CA GLY A 214 -12.67 -16.46 -16.97
C GLY A 214 -13.24 -17.56 -17.89
N PRO A 215 -12.36 -18.28 -18.62
CA PRO A 215 -12.77 -19.46 -19.37
C PRO A 215 -13.20 -20.59 -18.42
N VAL A 216 -13.93 -21.59 -18.95
CA VAL A 216 -14.23 -22.82 -18.22
C VAL A 216 -12.91 -23.52 -17.92
N VAL A 217 -12.59 -23.69 -16.63
CA VAL A 217 -11.36 -24.34 -16.16
C VAL A 217 -11.69 -25.62 -15.40
N ASN A 218 -10.85 -26.64 -15.58
CA ASN A 218 -10.91 -27.83 -14.73
C ASN A 218 -10.36 -27.47 -13.36
N MET A 219 -11.24 -27.43 -12.36
CA MET A 219 -10.82 -27.18 -10.98
C MET A 219 -10.11 -28.43 -10.44
N PRO A 220 -8.85 -28.33 -9.96
CA PRO A 220 -8.21 -29.45 -9.31
C PRO A 220 -9.01 -29.84 -8.07
N ASN A 221 -9.18 -31.14 -7.83
CA ASN A 221 -9.85 -31.64 -6.65
C ASN A 221 -8.94 -31.46 -5.42
N VAL A 222 -8.91 -30.24 -4.89
CA VAL A 222 -8.16 -29.90 -3.69
C VAL A 222 -9.00 -30.33 -2.49
N LYS A 223 -8.66 -31.47 -1.89
CA LYS A 223 -9.22 -31.87 -0.60
C LYS A 223 -8.53 -31.06 0.49
N PRO A 224 -9.23 -30.22 1.27
CA PRO A 224 -8.60 -29.56 2.40
C PRO A 224 -8.05 -30.62 3.37
N PRO A 225 -6.84 -30.44 3.93
CA PRO A 225 -6.30 -31.38 4.90
C PRO A 225 -7.25 -31.46 6.09
N ILE A 226 -7.69 -32.67 6.41
CA ILE A 226 -8.61 -32.95 7.50
C ILE A 226 -7.77 -32.87 8.79
N GLY A 227 -7.89 -31.76 9.51
CA GLY A 227 -7.56 -31.57 10.93
C GLY A 227 -6.22 -32.09 11.46
N ALA A 228 -5.33 -31.17 11.83
CA ALA A 228 -4.45 -31.38 12.97
C ALA A 228 -4.48 -30.12 13.84
N ASP A 229 -5.41 -30.10 14.79
CA ASP A 229 -5.14 -29.42 16.06
C ASP A 229 -3.97 -30.17 16.68
N GLU A 230 -2.79 -29.55 16.64
CA GLU A 230 -1.80 -29.49 17.72
C GLU A 230 -0.51 -28.91 17.13
N GLY A 231 0.05 -27.93 17.83
CA GLY A 231 1.12 -27.10 17.31
C GLY A 231 2.33 -27.89 16.89
N ASP A 232 2.80 -27.69 15.65
CA ASP A 232 4.17 -27.98 15.31
C ASP A 232 4.65 -27.16 14.10
N ASN A 233 5.95 -26.85 14.15
CA ASN A 233 6.78 -26.05 13.26
C ASN A 233 6.35 -25.99 11.78
N PHE A 234 6.03 -24.77 11.31
CA PHE A 234 5.85 -24.49 9.89
C PHE A 234 7.20 -24.29 9.19
N GLY A 235 7.67 -25.33 8.50
CA GLY A 235 8.74 -25.22 7.52
C GLY A 235 8.25 -24.55 6.24
N ASP A 236 9.01 -23.57 5.74
CA ASP A 236 8.82 -22.98 4.41
C ASP A 236 9.07 -24.05 3.34
N GLY A 237 8.02 -24.42 2.61
CA GLY A 237 8.11 -25.23 1.40
C GLY A 237 7.91 -24.36 0.16
N CYS A 238 8.93 -24.28 -0.69
CA CYS A 238 8.81 -23.74 -2.04
C CYS A 238 8.20 -24.81 -2.97
N LEU A 239 7.17 -24.44 -3.74
CA LEU A 239 6.77 -25.13 -4.96
C LEU A 239 7.48 -24.48 -6.16
#